data_AF-A0A976G3U5-F1
#
_entry.id   AF-A0A976G3U5-F1
#
_cell.length_a   1.000
_cell.length_b   1.000
_cell.length_c   1.000
_cell.angle_alpha   90.00
_cell.angle_beta   90.00
_cell.angle_gamma   90.00
#
_symmetry.space_group_name_H-M   'P 1'
#
loop_
_entity.id
_entity.type
_entity.pdbx_description
1 polymer ?
#
loop_
_entity_poly.entity_id
_entity_poly.type
_entity_poly.pdbx_seq_one_letter_code
_entity_poly.pdbx_strand_id
1 'polypeptide(L)'
;MRSRQATDFNAYLDSLPAACPNLMVGTNNISEWLRTSGSRSDDDYVYWLDQTSRLYYQRISAQQYRDSVSAALGGRSDSPALDCIVRHLPANRPTGLPGGRL
;
A
#
# COMPACT_ATOMS: atom_id res chain seq x y z
N MET A 1 17.44 13.00 4.89
CA MET A 1 16.42 13.21 5.95
C MET A 1 15.51 12.00 5.98
N ARG A 2 15.50 11.22 7.07
CA ARG A 2 14.49 10.17 7.29
C ARG A 2 13.26 10.88 7.84
N SER A 3 12.33 11.22 6.95
CA SER A 3 11.08 11.92 7.28
C SER A 3 10.27 11.06 8.25
N ARG A 4 9.83 11.63 9.38
CA ARG A 4 8.95 10.95 10.37
C ARG A 4 7.74 10.26 9.71
N GLN A 5 7.27 10.79 8.58
CA GLN A 5 6.16 10.21 7.81
C GLN A 5 6.52 8.91 7.08
N ALA A 6 7.79 8.70 6.71
CA ALA A 6 8.25 7.40 6.26
C ALA A 6 8.20 6.38 7.40
N THR A 7 8.41 6.81 8.65
CA THR A 7 8.24 5.94 9.82
C THR A 7 6.78 5.54 10.02
N ASP A 8 5.84 6.48 9.91
CA ASP A 8 4.41 6.18 10.09
C ASP A 8 3.85 5.31 8.96
N PHE A 9 4.26 5.57 7.71
CA PHE A 9 3.89 4.74 6.57
C PHE A 9 4.50 3.33 6.67
N ASN A 10 5.78 3.21 7.05
CA ASN A 10 6.40 1.90 7.27
C ASN A 10 5.71 1.15 8.42
N ALA A 11 5.36 1.83 9.52
CA ALA A 11 4.63 1.21 10.62
C ALA A 11 3.25 0.68 10.17
N TYR A 12 2.57 1.40 9.26
CA TYR A 12 1.36 0.89 8.63
C TYR A 12 1.63 -0.36 7.79
N LEU A 13 2.65 -0.35 6.92
CA LEU A 13 3.03 -1.51 6.12
C LEU A 13 3.39 -2.71 6.99
N ASP A 14 4.12 -2.50 8.09
CA ASP A 14 4.53 -3.53 9.05
C ASP A 14 3.32 -4.14 9.81
N SER A 15 2.21 -3.41 9.91
CA SER A 15 0.98 -3.91 10.53
C SER A 15 0.14 -4.82 9.61
N LEU A 16 0.28 -4.66 8.29
CA LEU A 16 -0.53 -5.36 7.30
C LEU A 16 -0.38 -6.89 7.33
N PRO A 17 0.82 -7.49 7.51
CA PRO A 17 0.95 -8.95 7.57
C PRO A 17 0.22 -9.58 8.76
N ALA A 18 0.08 -8.83 9.87
CA ALA A 18 -0.64 -9.28 11.05
C ALA A 18 -2.17 -9.09 10.90
N ALA A 19 -2.58 -7.99 10.27
CA ALA A 19 -3.99 -7.65 10.09
C ALA A 19 -4.65 -8.38 8.91
N CYS A 20 -3.89 -8.61 7.84
CA CYS A 20 -4.33 -9.17 6.58
C CYS A 20 -3.50 -10.41 6.24
N PRO A 21 -3.82 -11.58 6.80
CA PRO A 21 -3.16 -12.82 6.44
C PRO A 21 -3.52 -13.18 5.00
N ASN A 22 -2.50 -13.51 4.18
CA ASN A 22 -2.64 -13.91 2.77
C ASN A 22 -3.08 -12.78 1.81
N LEU A 23 -2.34 -11.67 1.82
CA LEU A 23 -2.49 -10.61 0.81
C LEU A 23 -1.98 -11.09 -0.55
N MET A 24 -2.90 -11.64 -1.36
CA MET A 24 -2.63 -12.06 -2.73
C MET A 24 -3.47 -11.24 -3.70
N VAL A 25 -2.82 -10.62 -4.69
CA VAL A 25 -3.48 -9.85 -5.75
C VAL A 25 -3.03 -10.41 -7.09
N GLY A 26 -3.96 -11.00 -7.83
CA GLY A 26 -3.58 -11.76 -9.02
C GLY A 26 -2.65 -12.92 -8.65
N THR A 27 -1.47 -12.97 -9.26
CA THR A 27 -0.39 -13.92 -8.95
C THR A 27 0.62 -13.37 -7.94
N ASN A 28 0.47 -12.11 -7.52
CA ASN A 28 1.42 -11.40 -6.68
C ASN A 28 1.14 -11.59 -5.19
N ASN A 29 2.16 -12.01 -4.44
CA ASN A 29 2.09 -12.26 -3.00
C ASN A 29 2.64 -11.07 -2.19
N ILE A 30 1.76 -10.11 -1.89
CA ILE A 30 2.11 -8.91 -1.13
C ILE A 30 2.58 -9.27 0.30
N SER A 31 1.99 -10.31 0.92
CA SER A 31 2.44 -10.75 2.25
C SER A 31 3.90 -11.20 2.25
N GLU A 32 4.38 -11.80 1.16
CA GLU A 32 5.78 -12.18 1.01
C GLU A 32 6.68 -10.96 0.75
N TRP A 33 6.24 -10.02 -0.08
CA TRP A 33 6.95 -8.75 -0.28
C TRP A 33 7.15 -8.00 1.03
N LEU A 34 6.11 -7.91 1.87
CA LEU A 34 6.20 -7.25 3.18
C LEU A 34 7.18 -7.96 4.13
N ARG A 35 7.25 -9.30 4.11
CA ARG A 35 8.19 -10.05 4.97
C ARG A 35 9.64 -9.95 4.49
N THR A 36 9.87 -9.98 3.18
CA THR A 36 11.20 -9.98 2.59
C THR A 36 11.72 -8.57 2.30
N SER A 37 10.95 -7.53 2.66
CA SER A 37 11.16 -6.14 2.22
C SER A 37 11.12 -5.94 0.70
N GLY A 38 10.61 -6.94 -0.04
CA GLY A 38 10.66 -7.06 -1.48
C GLY A 38 12.10 -7.03 -2.01
N SER A 39 12.38 -7.75 -3.09
CA SER A 39 13.51 -7.28 -3.89
C SER A 39 13.06 -5.92 -4.41
N ARG A 40 13.66 -4.81 -3.92
CA ARG A 40 13.33 -3.43 -4.35
C ARG A 40 13.53 -3.18 -5.86
N SER A 41 13.89 -4.23 -6.60
CA SER A 41 14.04 -4.31 -8.05
C SER A 41 12.84 -4.99 -8.75
N ASP A 42 11.80 -5.41 -8.01
CA ASP A 42 10.56 -5.92 -8.59
C ASP A 42 9.61 -4.76 -8.90
N ASP A 43 9.35 -4.50 -10.18
CA ASP A 43 8.56 -3.36 -10.66
C ASP A 43 7.12 -3.39 -10.11
N ASP A 44 6.54 -4.59 -9.93
CA ASP A 44 5.20 -4.76 -9.37
C ASP A 44 5.15 -4.36 -7.89
N TYR A 45 6.18 -4.70 -7.12
CA TYR A 45 6.29 -4.30 -5.72
C TYR A 45 6.46 -2.78 -5.59
N VAL A 46 7.33 -2.18 -6.40
CA VAL A 46 7.56 -0.72 -6.41
C VAL A 46 6.27 0.01 -6.78
N TYR A 47 5.54 -0.48 -7.78
CA TYR A 47 4.26 0.09 -8.20
C TYR A 47 3.21 -0.02 -7.08
N TRP A 48 3.05 -1.20 -6.48
CA TRP A 48 2.12 -1.41 -5.38
C TRP A 48 2.45 -0.50 -4.18
N LEU A 49 3.74 -0.35 -3.85
CA LEU A 49 4.20 0.51 -2.77
C LEU A 49 3.87 1.99 -3.04
N ASP A 50 4.04 2.48 -4.28
CA ASP A 50 3.66 3.84 -4.68
C ASP A 50 2.14 4.05 -4.56
N GLN A 51 1.32 3.14 -5.08
CA GLN A 51 -0.15 3.25 -4.97
C GLN A 51 -0.62 3.20 -3.51
N THR A 52 -0.01 2.33 -2.69
CA THR A 52 -0.35 2.21 -1.26
C THR A 52 0.07 3.46 -0.48
N SER A 53 1.20 4.06 -0.83
CA SER A 53 1.62 5.37 -0.31
C SER A 53 0.60 6.46 -0.67
N ARG A 54 0.17 6.54 -1.93
CA ARG A 54 -0.85 7.50 -2.36
C ARG A 54 -2.18 7.32 -1.62
N LEU A 55 -2.59 6.08 -1.38
CA LEU A 55 -3.79 5.78 -0.58
C LEU A 55 -3.62 6.22 0.88
N TYR A 56 -2.45 5.95 1.47
CA TYR A 56 -2.12 6.33 2.84
C TYR A 56 -2.13 7.85 3.03
N TYR A 57 -1.54 8.60 2.09
CA TYR A 57 -1.50 10.07 2.11
C TYR A 57 -2.75 10.75 1.53
N GLN A 58 -3.85 10.01 1.36
CA GLN A 58 -5.13 10.51 0.86
C GLN A 58 -5.04 11.20 -0.51
N ARG A 59 -4.12 10.77 -1.37
CA ARG A 59 -3.93 11.29 -2.73
C ARG A 59 -4.82 10.59 -3.76
N ILE A 60 -5.27 9.38 -3.46
CA ILE A 60 -6.22 8.62 -4.27
C ILE A 60 -7.31 8.04 -3.36
N SER A 61 -8.49 7.82 -3.93
CA SER A 61 -9.57 7.12 -3.24
C SER A 61 -9.29 5.63 -3.10
N ALA A 62 -9.95 4.95 -2.17
CA ALA A 62 -9.88 3.49 -2.04
C ALA A 62 -10.30 2.76 -3.32
N GLN A 63 -11.29 3.30 -4.05
CA GLN A 63 -11.72 2.74 -5.32
C GLN A 63 -10.62 2.87 -6.38
N GLN A 64 -10.03 4.05 -6.54
CA GLN A 64 -8.89 4.25 -7.44
C GLN A 64 -7.71 3.34 -7.10
N TYR A 65 -7.40 3.17 -5.82
CA TYR A 65 -6.35 2.24 -5.39
C TYR A 65 -6.64 0.81 -5.86
N ARG A 66 -7.85 0.32 -5.61
CA ARG A 66 -8.27 -1.03 -6.03
C ARG A 66 -8.17 -1.22 -7.54
N ASP A 67 -8.65 -0.24 -8.30
CA ASP A 67 -8.65 -0.30 -9.77
C ASP A 67 -7.22 -0.23 -10.33
N SER A 68 -6.38 0.68 -9.83
CA SER A 68 -4.98 0.81 -10.27
C SER A 68 -4.14 -0.43 -9.94
N VAL A 69 -4.25 -0.94 -8.71
CA VAL A 69 -3.47 -2.12 -8.30
C VAL A 69 -3.94 -3.38 -9.02
N SER A 70 -5.24 -3.60 -9.17
CA SER A 70 -5.75 -4.75 -9.92
C SER A 70 -5.42 -4.70 -11.41
N ALA A 71 -5.41 -3.50 -12.01
CA ALA A 71 -5.00 -3.34 -13.41
C ALA A 71 -3.51 -3.64 -13.62
N ALA A 72 -2.64 -3.28 -12.67
CA ALA A 72 -1.20 -3.48 -12.79
C ALA A 72 -0.76 -4.90 -12.40
N LEU A 73 -1.20 -5.40 -11.24
CA LEU A 73 -0.78 -6.69 -10.68
C LEU A 73 -1.67 -7.86 -11.16
N GLY A 74 -2.73 -7.55 -11.90
CA GLY A 74 -3.78 -8.49 -12.24
C GLY A 74 -4.72 -8.82 -11.08
N GLY A 75 -5.73 -9.64 -11.36
CA GLY A 75 -6.77 -10.01 -10.40
C GLY A 75 -7.96 -9.04 -10.40
N ARG A 76 -8.80 -9.14 -9.37
CA ARG A 76 -10.04 -8.36 -9.27
C ARG A 76 -9.87 -7.15 -8.34
N SER A 77 -10.44 -6.01 -8.72
CA SER A 77 -10.44 -4.80 -7.90
C SER A 77 -11.22 -4.97 -6.59
N ASP A 78 -12.20 -5.88 -6.56
CA ASP A 78 -12.95 -6.28 -5.36
C ASP A 78 -12.30 -7.41 -4.56
N SER A 79 -11.02 -7.72 -4.79
CA SER A 79 -10.34 -8.80 -4.08
C SER A 79 -10.30 -8.56 -2.56
N PRO A 80 -10.50 -9.60 -1.73
CA PRO A 80 -10.43 -9.50 -0.27
C PRO A 80 -9.10 -8.93 0.24
N ALA A 81 -8.00 -9.16 -0.49
CA ALA A 81 -6.69 -8.61 -0.16
C ALA A 81 -6.67 -7.08 -0.21
N LEU A 82 -7.11 -6.48 -1.33
CA LEU A 82 -7.17 -5.02 -1.47
C LEU A 82 -8.17 -4.40 -0.50
N ASP A 83 -9.30 -5.07 -0.27
CA ASP A 83 -10.27 -4.61 0.71
C ASP A 83 -9.72 -4.61 2.14
N CYS A 84 -8.94 -5.62 2.52
CA CYS A 84 -8.31 -5.69 3.83
C CYS A 84 -7.32 -4.54 4.07
N ILE A 85 -6.49 -4.21 3.07
CA ILE A 85 -5.55 -3.08 3.11
C ILE A 85 -6.32 -1.77 3.35
N VAL A 86 -7.41 -1.55 2.61
CA VAL A 86 -8.24 -0.35 2.72
C VAL A 86 -8.90 -0.23 4.09
N ARG A 87 -9.42 -1.33 4.64
CA ARG A 87 -10.10 -1.34 5.95
C ARG A 87 -9.16 -1.06 7.12
N HIS A 88 -7.89 -1.44 7.00
CA HIS A 88 -6.88 -1.23 8.04
C HIS A 88 -6.11 0.09 7.91
N LEU A 89 -6.56 0.99 7.03
CA LEU A 89 -5.99 2.34 6.95
C LEU A 89 -6.19 3.08 8.28
N PRO A 90 -5.16 3.76 8.82
CA PRO A 90 -5.32 4.51 10.05
C PRO A 90 -6.31 5.66 9.87
N ALA A 91 -7.06 5.98 10.93
CA ALA A 91 -8.00 7.11 10.91
C ALA A 91 -7.29 8.46 10.81
N ASN A 92 -6.12 8.59 11.45
CA ASN A 92 -5.33 9.83 11.52
C ASN A 92 -4.30 9.94 10.38
N ARG A 93 -4.71 9.61 9.15
CA ARG A 93 -3.80 9.66 7.99
C ARG A 93 -3.40 11.10 7.65
N PRO A 94 -2.13 11.38 7.35
CA PRO A 94 -1.72 12.68 6.85
C PRO A 94 -2.31 12.94 5.46
N THR A 95 -2.71 14.19 5.17
CA THR A 95 -3.22 14.63 3.86
C THR A 95 -2.12 15.14 2.92
N GLY A 96 -0.85 15.12 3.32
CA GLY A 96 0.26 15.56 2.47
C GLY A 96 1.66 15.15 2.94
N LEU A 97 2.56 14.92 1.98
CA LEU A 97 4.01 14.82 2.19
C LEU A 97 4.57 16.14 2.73
N PRO A 98 5.59 16.13 3.61
CA PRO A 98 6.23 17.36 4.07
C PRO A 98 7.11 17.89 2.93
N GLY A 99 6.64 18.92 2.24
CA GLY A 99 7.36 19.50 1.09
C GLY A 99 6.53 20.42 0.19
N GLY A 100 5.21 20.42 0.31
CA GLY A 100 4.35 21.42 -0.31
C GLY A 100 4.40 22.75 0.44
N ARG A 101 5.51 23.48 0.32
CA ARG A 101 5.45 24.94 0.51
C ARG A 101 4.85 25.54 -0.75
N LEU A 102 3.83 26.36 -0.54
CA LEU A 102 3.24 27.33 -1.46
C LEU A 102 4.31 28.10 -2.24
#